data_AF-A0A8S3DRP6-F1
#
_entry.id   AF-A0A8S3DRP6-F1
#
_cell.length_a   1.000
_cell.length_b   1.000
_cell.length_c   1.000
_cell.angle_alpha   90.00
_cell.angle_beta   90.00
_cell.angle_gamma   90.00
#
_symmetry.space_group_name_H-M   'P 1'
#
loop_
_entity.id
_entity.type
_entity.pdbx_description
1 polymer ?
#
loop_
_entity_poly.entity_id
_entity_poly.type
_entity_poly.pdbx_seq_one_letter_code
_entity_poly.pdbx_strand_id
1 'polypeptide(L)'
;MVDDSCTMWRSIFKENGAIKLTKDNRFCRGHGPDDLYIHDGGGGKIAVQWIHNVLVSPFKYNGVFVIASIRMREDILVEEILIIGDNPAVQNVTLSV
;
A
#
# COMPACT_ATOMS: atom_id res chain seq x y z
N MET A 1 -19.06 -12.93 -9.12
CA MET A 1 -18.73 -13.76 -7.95
C MET A 1 -18.23 -12.81 -6.88
N VAL A 2 -18.88 -12.78 -5.72
CA VAL A 2 -18.31 -12.15 -4.53
C VAL A 2 -17.16 -13.03 -4.12
N ASP A 3 -15.94 -12.50 -4.20
CA ASP A 3 -14.76 -13.22 -3.79
C ASP A 3 -14.16 -12.39 -2.66
N ASP A 4 -14.73 -12.51 -1.45
CA ASP A 4 -14.17 -12.00 -0.19
C ASP A 4 -12.90 -12.82 0.17
N SER A 5 -12.05 -13.04 -0.82
CA SER A 5 -10.83 -13.80 -0.72
C SER A 5 -9.73 -12.86 -0.25
N CYS A 6 -9.09 -13.26 0.84
CA CYS A 6 -7.94 -12.57 1.38
C CYS A 6 -6.71 -13.48 1.26
N THR A 7 -5.63 -12.95 0.72
CA THR A 7 -4.31 -13.57 0.73
C THR A 7 -3.52 -13.01 1.90
N MET A 8 -2.97 -13.88 2.74
CA MET A 8 -2.19 -13.52 3.91
C MET A 8 -0.71 -13.37 3.56
N TRP A 9 -0.02 -12.38 4.14
CA TRP A 9 1.44 -12.37 4.21
C TRP A 9 1.92 -11.73 5.51
N ARG A 10 3.18 -11.97 5.84
CA ARG A 10 3.85 -11.39 7.01
C ARG A 10 4.98 -10.47 6.57
N SER A 11 4.90 -9.21 6.96
CA SER A 11 5.99 -8.25 6.80
C SER A 11 6.93 -8.31 8.00
N ILE A 12 8.24 -8.30 7.75
CA ILE A 12 9.28 -8.22 8.78
C ILE A 12 10.09 -6.96 8.52
N PHE A 13 9.98 -5.98 9.42
CA PHE A 13 10.75 -4.75 9.36
C PHE A 13 12.04 -4.92 10.15
N LYS A 14 13.16 -4.77 9.46
CA LYS A 14 14.50 -4.80 10.06
C LYS A 14 15.16 -3.44 9.95
N GLU A 15 15.83 -3.04 11.02
CA GLU A 15 16.65 -1.83 11.06
C GLU A 15 18.01 -2.21 11.67
N ASN A 16 19.11 -1.86 10.99
CA ASN A 16 20.47 -2.25 11.36
C ASN A 16 20.62 -3.77 11.62
N GLY A 17 19.93 -4.60 10.82
CA GLY A 17 19.94 -6.06 10.92
C GLY A 17 19.05 -6.65 12.02
N ALA A 18 18.54 -5.84 12.96
CA ALA A 18 17.63 -6.29 14.01
C ALA A 18 16.16 -6.20 13.58
N ILE A 19 15.35 -7.21 13.91
CA ILE A 19 13.90 -7.18 13.68
C ILE A 19 13.28 -6.18 14.67
N LYS A 20 12.61 -5.16 14.13
CA LYS A 20 11.91 -4.12 14.90
C LYS A 20 10.42 -4.36 15.00
N LEU A 21 9.83 -4.92 13.95
CA LEU A 21 8.41 -5.14 13.86
C LEU A 21 8.12 -6.33 12.94
N THR A 22 7.15 -7.14 13.35
CA THR A 22 6.52 -8.15 12.50
C THR A 22 5.06 -7.79 12.40
N LYS A 23 4.51 -7.77 11.18
CA LYS A 23 3.13 -7.37 10.90
C LYS A 23 2.45 -8.40 10.02
N ASP A 24 1.32 -8.94 10.47
CA ASP A 24 0.48 -9.82 9.66
C ASP A 24 -0.48 -8.95 8.85
N ASN A 25 -0.44 -9.10 7.53
CA ASN A 25 -1.22 -8.32 6.59
C ASN A 25 -2.12 -9.24 5.77
N ARG A 26 -3.20 -8.66 5.23
CA ARG A 26 -4.13 -9.37 4.35
C ARG A 26 -4.47 -8.52 3.15
N PHE A 27 -4.39 -9.10 1.97
CA PHE A 27 -4.73 -8.45 0.70
C PHE A 27 -6.04 -9.07 0.28
N CYS A 28 -7.08 -8.25 0.27
CA CYS A 28 -8.43 -8.71 0.07
C CYS A 28 -8.99 -8.12 -1.21
N ARG A 29 -9.80 -8.94 -1.89
CA ARG A 29 -10.70 -8.50 -2.95
C ARG A 29 -12.08 -8.33 -2.33
N GLY A 30 -12.72 -7.20 -2.61
CA GLY A 30 -14.08 -6.93 -2.17
C GLY A 30 -15.10 -7.26 -3.25
N HIS A 31 -16.18 -6.48 -3.31
CA HIS A 31 -17.35 -6.85 -4.11
C HIS A 31 -17.29 -6.40 -5.58
N GLY A 32 -16.30 -5.57 -5.95
CA GLY A 32 -16.08 -5.07 -7.31
C GLY A 32 -14.71 -5.46 -7.88
N PRO A 33 -14.53 -5.43 -9.21
CA PRO A 33 -13.25 -5.77 -9.86
C PRO A 33 -12.11 -4.85 -9.42
N ASP A 34 -12.43 -3.64 -8.99
CA ASP A 34 -11.47 -2.62 -8.53
C ASP A 34 -11.46 -2.43 -7.01
N ASP A 35 -12.22 -3.24 -6.27
CA ASP A 35 -12.29 -3.16 -4.81
C ASP A 35 -11.15 -3.99 -4.20
N LEU A 36 -9.94 -3.44 -4.26
CA LEU A 36 -8.75 -4.07 -3.69
C LEU A 36 -8.32 -3.27 -2.46
N TYR A 37 -8.02 -3.98 -1.37
CA TYR A 37 -7.53 -3.32 -0.16
C TYR A 37 -6.61 -4.20 0.67
N ILE A 38 -5.75 -3.53 1.45
CA ILE A 38 -4.91 -4.15 2.46
C ILE A 38 -5.54 -3.92 3.83
N HIS A 39 -5.72 -5.01 4.57
CA HIS A 39 -5.91 -4.98 6.01
C HIS A 39 -4.57 -5.07 6.71
N ASP A 40 -4.28 -4.07 7.51
CA ASP A 40 -2.98 -3.89 8.15
C ASP A 40 -2.96 -4.45 9.59
N GLY A 41 -3.91 -5.31 9.94
CA GLY A 41 -4.00 -5.90 11.29
C GLY A 41 -4.47 -4.94 12.39
N GLY A 42 -4.40 -3.62 12.19
CA GLY A 42 -4.89 -2.59 13.12
C GLY A 42 -6.37 -2.23 12.94
N GLY A 43 -7.08 -2.94 12.07
CA GLY A 43 -8.48 -2.67 11.72
C GLY A 43 -8.67 -1.67 10.58
N GLY A 44 -7.59 -1.05 10.09
CA GLY A 44 -7.62 -0.18 8.93
C GLY A 44 -7.90 -0.92 7.62
N LYS A 45 -8.61 -0.26 6.70
CA LYS A 45 -8.67 -0.64 5.28
C LYS A 45 -7.88 0.38 4.50
N ILE A 46 -6.83 -0.07 3.81
CA ILE A 46 -6.04 0.78 2.93
C ILE A 46 -6.36 0.39 1.50
N ALA A 47 -6.99 1.29 0.75
CA ALA A 47 -7.31 1.05 -0.65
C ALA A 47 -6.02 0.86 -1.46
N VAL A 48 -6.06 -0.06 -2.41
CA VAL A 48 -4.95 -0.32 -3.32
C VAL A 48 -5.44 -0.46 -4.75
N GLN A 49 -4.56 -0.24 -5.71
CA GLN A 49 -4.82 -0.44 -7.12
C GLN A 49 -3.61 -1.09 -7.79
N TRP A 50 -3.86 -1.89 -8.82
CA TRP A 50 -2.80 -2.39 -9.69
C TRP A 50 -2.42 -1.32 -10.71
N ILE A 51 -1.13 -1.01 -10.81
CA ILE A 51 -0.55 -0.26 -11.91
C ILE A 51 0.49 -1.18 -12.56
N HIS A 52 0.12 -1.77 -13.70
CA HIS A 52 0.87 -2.87 -14.32
C HIS A 52 1.11 -4.02 -13.33
N ASN A 53 2.36 -4.26 -12.92
CA ASN A 53 2.77 -5.31 -11.99
C ASN A 53 3.08 -4.78 -10.58
N VAL A 54 2.70 -3.54 -10.28
CA VAL A 54 2.93 -2.88 -8.98
C VAL A 54 1.59 -2.67 -8.29
N LEU A 55 1.49 -3.10 -7.05
CA LEU A 55 0.36 -2.78 -6.19
C LEU A 55 0.62 -1.45 -5.48
N VAL A 56 -0.23 -0.44 -5.73
CA VAL A 56 -0.03 0.92 -5.23
C VAL A 56 -1.12 1.28 -4.23
N SER A 57 -0.73 1.83 -3.09
CA SER A 57 -1.60 2.26 -2.01
C SER A 57 -1.32 3.72 -1.65
N PRO A 58 -2.11 4.67 -2.20
CA PRO A 58 -2.07 6.06 -1.77
C PRO A 58 -2.98 6.27 -0.56
N PHE A 59 -2.48 6.85 0.52
CA PHE A 59 -3.29 7.22 1.68
C PHE A 59 -2.73 8.44 2.41
N LYS A 60 -3.60 9.19 3.10
CA LYS A 60 -3.20 10.28 3.99
C LYS A 60 -3.00 9.74 5.41
N TYR A 61 -1.93 10.17 6.06
CA TYR A 61 -1.64 9.84 7.46
C TYR A 61 -0.99 11.03 8.14
N ASN A 62 -1.55 11.51 9.26
CA ASN A 62 -0.97 12.59 10.08
C ASN A 62 -0.45 13.83 9.30
N GLY A 63 -1.21 14.30 8.30
CA GLY A 63 -0.81 15.48 7.51
C GLY A 63 0.32 15.24 6.50
N VAL A 64 0.60 13.98 6.16
CA VAL A 64 1.44 13.60 5.02
C VAL A 64 0.65 12.71 4.06
N PHE A 65 1.03 12.77 2.79
CA PHE A 65 0.58 11.83 1.77
C PHE A 65 1.60 10.70 1.67
N VAL A 66 1.13 9.47 1.79
CA VAL A 66 1.96 8.27 1.71
C VAL A 66 1.56 7.50 0.45
N ILE A 67 2.56 7.11 -0.33
CA ILE A 67 2.40 6.18 -1.46
C ILE A 67 3.24 4.95 -1.12
N ALA A 68 2.57 3.87 -0.73
CA ALA A 68 3.22 2.56 -0.64
C ALA A 68 3.09 1.84 -1.98
N SER A 69 4.18 1.30 -2.49
CA SER A 69 4.23 0.57 -3.74
C SER A 69 4.91 -0.78 -3.53
N ILE A 70 4.20 -1.86 -3.87
CA ILE A 70 4.64 -3.22 -3.62
C ILE A 70 4.80 -3.93 -4.95
N ARG A 71 5.96 -4.56 -5.16
CA ARG A 71 6.24 -5.38 -6.35
C ARG A 71 7.12 -6.57 -6.02
N MET A 72 6.96 -7.63 -6.78
CA MET A 72 7.94 -8.72 -6.80
C MET A 72 9.19 -8.26 -7.54
N ARG A 73 10.37 -8.54 -6.96
CA ARG A 73 11.66 -8.48 -7.63
C ARG A 73 12.31 -9.84 -7.42
N GLU A 74 12.48 -10.61 -8.50
CA GLU A 74 12.87 -12.02 -8.40
C GLU A 74 11.89 -12.75 -7.46
N ASP A 75 12.38 -13.35 -6.38
CA ASP A 75 11.58 -14.10 -5.40
C ASP A 75 11.28 -13.31 -4.11
N ILE A 76 11.58 -12.01 -4.09
CA ILE A 76 11.32 -11.15 -2.93
C ILE A 76 10.21 -10.13 -3.21
N LEU A 77 9.29 -9.99 -2.26
CA LEU A 77 8.31 -8.92 -2.25
C LEU A 77 8.98 -7.66 -1.69
N VAL A 78 9.07 -6.61 -2.51
CA VAL A 78 9.68 -5.32 -2.14
C VAL A 78 8.58 -4.28 -1.99
N GLU A 79 8.58 -3.60 -0.84
CA GLU A 79 7.73 -2.44 -0.56
C GLU A 79 8.58 -1.17 -0.56
N GLU A 80 8.24 -0.22 -1.42
CA GLU A 80 8.83 1.11 -1.50
C GLU A 80 7.79 2.12 -0.99
N ILE A 81 8.12 2.87 0.06
CA ILE A 81 7.24 3.87 0.69
C ILE A 81 7.78 5.26 0.38
N LEU A 82 6.97 6.07 -0.31
CA LEU A 82 7.22 7.49 -0.51
C LEU A 82 6.33 8.30 0.42
N ILE A 83 6.94 9.18 1.22
CA ILE A 83 6.24 10.10 2.12
C ILE A 83 6.41 11.51 1.58
N ILE A 84 5.30 12.20 1.33
CA ILE A 84 5.26 13.54 0.77
C ILE A 84 4.54 14.44 1.77
N GLY A 85 5.09 15.62 2.05
CA GLY A 85 4.37 16.62 2.85
C GLY A 85 3.04 16.99 2.19
N ASP A 86 1.95 17.00 2.96
CA ASP A 86 0.62 17.42 2.48
C ASP A 86 0.54 18.95 2.41
N ASN A 87 1.35 19.53 1.52
CA ASN A 87 1.36 20.96 1.26
C ASN A 87 0.42 21.23 0.06
N PRO A 88 -0.75 21.85 0.27
CA PRO A 88 -1.63 22.19 -0.85
C PRO A 88 -0.87 23.08 -1.84
N ALA A 89 -0.97 22.75 -3.12
CA ALA A 89 -0.38 23.58 -4.16
C ALA A 89 -1.01 24.98 -4.10
N VAL A 90 -0.17 26.01 -3.93
CA VAL A 90 -0.58 27.43 -4.00
C VAL A 90 -0.77 27.92 -5.44
N GLN A 91 -0.46 27.08 -6.42
CA GLN A 91 -0.62 27.33 -7.85
C GLN A 91 -1.31 26.13 -8.53
N ASN A 92 -1.83 26.35 -9.75
CA ASN A 92 -2.55 25.33 -10.50
C ASN A 92 -1.65 24.10 -10.77
N VAL A 93 -2.15 22.91 -10.43
CA VAL A 93 -1.52 21.64 -10.82
C VAL A 93 -1.94 21.34 -12.26
N THR A 94 -0.96 21.20 -13.17
CA THR A 94 -1.20 20.81 -14.56
C THR A 94 -0.74 19.37 -14.76
N LEU A 95 -1.63 18.51 -15.26
CA LEU A 95 -1.32 17.15 -15.68
C LEU A 95 -1.25 17.13 -17.21
N SER A 96 -0.07 16.88 -17.76
CA SER A 96 0.13 16.61 -19.19
C SER A 96 0.41 15.13 -19.38
N VAL A 97 -0.39 14.48 -20.23
CA VAL A 97 -0.27 13.08 -20.62
C VAL A 97 0.49 12.98 -21.93
#